data_AF-X1GTR4-F1
#
_entry.id   AF-X1GTR4-F1
#
_cell.length_a   1.000
_cell.length_b   1.000
_cell.length_c   1.000
_cell.angle_alpha   90.00
_cell.angle_beta   90.00
_cell.angle_gamma   90.00
#
_symmetry.space_group_name_H-M   'P 1'
#
loop_
_entity.id
_entity.type
_entity.pdbx_description
1 polymer ?
#
loop_
_entity_poly.entity_id
_entity_poly.type
_entity_poly.pdbx_seq_one_letter_code
_entity_poly.pdbx_strand_id
1 'polypeptide(L)'
;MSLKSFLDNKDVRAKFSEEFPKPKFGLKKAILAPPMTKHYSLVGTAFDYLVRFYIQQLNPKAILRNWVAESSTKRMRELGFHLNYQRNQIPIDNNLLRKADEMLSQAKKAHSDYLKSGKMNGEVTKSTILLAQLDTYFRAGIIDENFGIIDDGDVADLKKLIALVNPDSFKARELCLLNPTFGEASLLIGGADTEYFPVLVLKLRDKFNRSTGQAGCAG
;
A
#
# COMPACT_ATOMS: atom_id res chain seq x y z
N MET A 1 -16.66 -12.95 -5.63
CA MET A 1 -16.80 -12.34 -6.98
C MET A 1 -15.75 -11.25 -7.08
N SER A 2 -14.94 -11.18 -8.14
CA SER A 2 -13.94 -10.10 -8.30
C SER A 2 -14.55 -8.92 -9.05
N LEU A 3 -14.03 -7.69 -8.82
CA LEU A 3 -14.45 -6.51 -9.59
C LEU A 3 -14.31 -6.72 -11.10
N LYS A 4 -13.26 -7.44 -11.52
CA LYS A 4 -13.05 -7.83 -12.91
C LYS A 4 -14.22 -8.67 -13.44
N SER A 5 -14.58 -9.75 -12.74
CA SER A 5 -15.71 -10.61 -13.15
C SER A 5 -17.05 -9.88 -13.16
N PHE A 6 -17.21 -8.87 -12.31
CA PHE A 6 -18.42 -8.03 -12.30
C PHE A 6 -18.48 -7.09 -13.52
N LEU A 7 -17.34 -6.51 -13.91
CA LEU A 7 -17.21 -5.64 -15.08
C LEU A 7 -17.23 -6.41 -16.43
N ASP A 8 -17.18 -7.74 -16.40
CA ASP A 8 -17.36 -8.55 -17.60
C ASP A 8 -18.83 -8.57 -18.06
N ASN A 9 -19.78 -8.19 -17.19
CA ASN A 9 -21.16 -7.89 -17.60
C ASN A 9 -21.17 -6.61 -18.47
N LYS A 10 -21.62 -6.77 -19.72
CA LYS A 10 -21.63 -5.69 -20.72
C LYS A 10 -22.45 -4.48 -20.29
N ASP A 11 -23.59 -4.70 -19.64
CA ASP A 11 -24.48 -3.63 -19.21
C ASP A 11 -23.84 -2.83 -18.08
N VAL A 12 -23.20 -3.53 -17.13
CA VAL A 12 -22.42 -2.91 -16.05
C VAL A 12 -21.28 -2.09 -16.63
N ARG A 13 -20.51 -2.63 -17.57
CA ARG A 13 -19.38 -1.94 -18.20
C ARG A 13 -19.82 -0.71 -19.00
N ALA A 14 -20.94 -0.80 -19.72
CA ALA A 14 -21.52 0.30 -20.46
C ALA A 14 -21.92 1.42 -19.49
N LYS A 15 -22.67 1.08 -18.44
CA LYS A 15 -23.09 2.04 -17.41
C LYS A 15 -21.90 2.69 -16.72
N PHE A 16 -20.86 1.94 -16.37
CA PHE A 16 -19.63 2.52 -15.80
C PHE A 16 -18.93 3.47 -16.77
N SER A 17 -18.94 3.19 -18.07
CA SER A 17 -18.31 4.05 -19.08
C SER A 17 -19.08 5.34 -19.31
N GLU A 18 -20.41 5.31 -19.16
CA GLU A 18 -21.28 6.49 -19.19
C GLU A 18 -21.08 7.37 -17.95
N GLU A 19 -21.09 6.75 -16.76
CA GLU A 19 -21.05 7.48 -15.48
C GLU A 19 -19.64 7.99 -15.14
N PHE A 20 -18.59 7.28 -15.56
CA PHE A 20 -17.20 7.60 -15.22
C PHE A 20 -16.37 7.86 -16.50
N PRO A 21 -16.39 9.09 -17.04
CA PRO A 21 -15.61 9.42 -18.22
C PRO A 21 -14.12 9.19 -17.95
N LYS A 22 -13.50 8.35 -18.79
CA LYS A 22 -12.08 8.02 -18.62
C LYS A 22 -11.22 9.26 -18.90
N PRO A 23 -10.30 9.62 -17.99
CA PRO A 23 -9.37 10.70 -18.27
C PRO A 23 -8.48 10.32 -19.46
N LYS A 24 -8.38 11.21 -20.45
CA LYS A 24 -7.43 11.08 -21.56
C LYS A 24 -6.11 11.69 -21.12
N PHE A 25 -5.09 10.86 -20.93
CA PHE A 25 -3.76 11.33 -20.60
C PHE A 25 -2.97 11.64 -21.88
N GLY A 26 -2.82 12.92 -22.21
CA GLY A 26 -1.95 13.40 -23.30
C GLY A 26 -0.53 13.73 -22.85
N LEU A 27 -0.11 13.20 -21.70
CA LEU A 27 1.12 13.62 -21.03
C LEU A 27 2.34 12.94 -21.68
N LYS A 28 3.02 13.65 -22.59
CA LYS A 28 4.35 13.28 -23.08
C LYS A 28 5.41 14.01 -22.24
N LYS A 29 5.76 13.42 -21.09
CA LYS A 29 6.85 13.91 -20.24
C LYS A 29 7.96 12.87 -20.16
N ALA A 30 9.19 13.34 -20.03
CA ALA A 30 10.32 12.48 -19.75
C ALA A 30 10.18 11.84 -18.36
N ILE A 31 10.68 10.61 -18.22
CA ILE A 31 10.76 9.92 -16.93
C ILE A 31 11.81 10.64 -16.08
N LEU A 32 11.39 11.16 -14.92
CA LEU A 32 12.26 11.94 -14.02
C LEU A 32 13.18 11.05 -13.15
N ALA A 33 12.77 9.81 -12.90
CA ALA A 33 13.53 8.80 -12.16
C ALA A 33 13.53 7.50 -12.97
N PRO A 34 14.45 7.33 -13.94
CA PRO A 34 14.57 6.07 -14.68
C PRO A 34 15.03 4.96 -13.73
N PRO A 35 14.42 3.76 -13.83
CA PRO A 35 14.72 2.66 -12.93
C PRO A 35 16.15 2.13 -13.15
N MET A 36 16.78 1.71 -12.06
CA MET A 36 18.11 1.12 -12.02
C MET A 36 18.05 -0.41 -11.96
N THR A 37 16.95 -0.99 -11.49
CA THR A 37 16.73 -2.44 -11.47
C THR A 37 15.52 -2.84 -12.32
N LYS A 38 15.21 -4.14 -12.34
CA LYS A 38 13.95 -4.68 -12.91
C LYS A 38 12.95 -5.09 -11.83
N HIS A 39 13.21 -4.79 -10.55
CA HIS A 39 12.35 -5.17 -9.42
C HIS A 39 11.17 -4.20 -9.26
N TYR A 40 10.51 -3.82 -10.37
CA TYR A 40 9.53 -2.74 -10.40
C TYR A 40 8.40 -2.90 -9.38
N SER A 41 7.86 -4.11 -9.24
CA SER A 41 6.80 -4.40 -8.27
C SER A 41 7.27 -4.22 -6.83
N LEU A 42 8.46 -4.72 -6.50
CA LEU A 42 9.05 -4.59 -5.17
C LEU A 42 9.33 -3.12 -4.84
N VAL A 43 9.98 -2.40 -5.76
CA VAL A 43 10.29 -0.96 -5.63
C VAL A 43 8.99 -0.16 -5.49
N GLY A 44 7.94 -0.49 -6.25
CA GLY A 44 6.63 0.15 -6.13
C GLY A 44 6.04 0.01 -4.73
N THR A 45 5.99 -1.21 -4.19
CA THR A 45 5.50 -1.45 -2.82
C THR A 45 6.39 -0.81 -1.75
N ALA A 46 7.71 -0.82 -1.94
CA ALA A 46 8.66 -0.19 -1.02
C ALA A 46 8.55 1.34 -1.03
N PHE A 47 8.33 1.94 -2.20
CA PHE A 47 8.06 3.36 -2.35
C PHE A 47 6.77 3.74 -1.63
N ASP A 48 5.79 2.85 -1.67
CA ASP A 48 4.54 3.03 -0.97
C ASP A 48 4.74 3.15 0.55
N TYR A 49 5.52 2.25 1.16
CA TYR A 49 5.91 2.41 2.57
C TYR A 49 6.70 3.69 2.82
N LEU A 50 7.62 4.05 1.92
CA LEU A 50 8.48 5.23 2.07
C LEU A 50 7.68 6.54 2.06
N VAL A 51 6.71 6.65 1.16
CA VAL A 51 5.79 7.78 1.09
C VAL A 51 4.88 7.81 2.32
N ARG A 52 4.37 6.66 2.80
CA ARG A 52 3.58 6.63 4.05
C ARG A 52 4.38 7.17 5.24
N PHE A 53 5.63 6.75 5.37
CA PHE A 53 6.51 7.25 6.44
C PHE A 53 6.68 8.76 6.29
N TYR A 54 7.01 9.22 5.09
CA TYR A 54 7.17 10.63 4.77
C TYR A 54 5.94 11.47 5.13
N ILE A 55 4.74 11.03 4.71
CA ILE A 55 3.47 11.71 5.02
C ILE A 55 3.20 11.71 6.52
N GLN A 56 3.48 10.62 7.24
CA GLN A 56 3.29 10.55 8.69
C GLN A 56 4.18 11.55 9.43
N GLN A 57 5.44 11.69 9.00
CA GLN A 57 6.36 12.66 9.59
C GLN A 57 5.88 14.11 9.33
N LEU A 58 5.35 14.39 8.13
CA LEU A 58 4.77 15.68 7.79
C LEU A 58 3.47 16.00 8.55
N ASN A 59 2.74 14.97 8.97
CA ASN A 59 1.43 15.09 9.61
C ASN A 59 1.43 14.37 10.97
N PRO A 60 1.91 15.00 12.07
CA PRO A 60 2.06 14.34 13.36
C PRO A 60 0.76 13.75 13.96
N LYS A 61 -0.40 14.22 13.50
CA LYS A 61 -1.73 13.73 13.90
C LYS A 61 -2.29 12.67 12.96
N ALA A 62 -1.51 12.18 11.99
CA ALA A 62 -1.94 11.16 11.06
C ALA A 62 -2.35 9.88 11.81
N ILE A 63 -3.49 9.32 11.41
CA ILE A 63 -3.98 8.05 11.95
C ILE A 63 -3.42 6.95 11.05
N LEU A 64 -2.55 6.13 11.63
CA LEU A 64 -1.90 5.01 10.96
C LEU A 64 -2.63 3.70 11.30
N ARG A 65 -2.92 2.88 10.29
CA ARG A 65 -3.25 1.47 10.46
C ARG A 65 -2.00 0.59 10.39
N ASN A 66 -2.11 -0.62 10.94
CA ASN A 66 -1.06 -1.64 10.89
C ASN A 66 -0.54 -1.83 9.46
N TRP A 67 0.76 -2.08 9.34
CA TRP A 67 1.38 -2.41 8.06
C TRP A 67 0.93 -3.80 7.61
N VAL A 68 0.73 -3.98 6.31
CA VAL A 68 0.44 -5.31 5.74
C VAL A 68 1.57 -6.29 6.05
N ALA A 69 2.81 -5.79 6.07
CA ALA A 69 4.00 -6.53 6.53
C ALA A 69 3.85 -7.13 7.95
N GLU A 70 3.12 -6.49 8.87
CA GLU A 70 2.86 -7.05 10.22
C GLU A 70 1.95 -8.27 10.15
N SER A 71 0.93 -8.22 9.28
CA SER A 71 0.05 -9.37 9.05
C SER A 71 0.75 -10.52 8.33
N SER A 72 1.84 -10.22 7.61
CA SER A 72 2.63 -11.22 6.88
C SER A 72 3.27 -12.21 7.84
N THR A 73 3.95 -11.74 8.90
CA THR A 73 4.63 -12.63 9.86
C THR A 73 3.63 -13.48 10.65
N LYS A 74 2.45 -12.94 10.97
CA LYS A 74 1.35 -13.70 11.58
C LYS A 74 0.90 -14.83 10.64
N ARG A 75 0.62 -14.48 9.38
CA ARG A 75 0.18 -15.45 8.37
C ARG A 75 1.23 -16.52 8.08
N MET A 76 2.52 -16.18 8.11
CA MET A 76 3.62 -17.15 7.97
C MET A 76 3.55 -18.24 9.03
N ARG A 77 3.28 -17.87 10.29
CA ARG A 77 3.15 -18.82 11.41
C ARG A 77 1.88 -19.66 11.32
N GLU A 78 0.78 -19.04 10.90
CA GLU A 78 -0.52 -19.72 10.80
C GLU A 78 -0.56 -20.73 9.65
N LEU A 79 0.01 -20.39 8.49
CA LEU A 79 0.03 -21.28 7.32
C LEU A 79 1.18 -22.27 7.35
N GLY A 80 2.35 -21.88 7.86
CA GLY A 80 3.54 -22.74 7.92
C GLY A 80 4.14 -23.09 6.56
N PHE A 81 3.73 -22.45 5.47
CA PHE A 81 4.31 -22.63 4.14
C PHE A 81 4.31 -21.34 3.32
N HIS A 82 5.16 -21.29 2.29
CA HIS A 82 5.14 -20.30 1.23
C HIS A 82 5.13 -20.98 -0.14
N LEU A 83 4.88 -20.21 -1.19
CA LEU A 83 4.94 -20.63 -2.58
C LEU A 83 6.28 -20.22 -3.19
N ASN A 84 6.85 -21.07 -4.04
CA ASN A 84 7.89 -20.67 -4.99
C ASN A 84 7.28 -20.17 -6.31
N TYR A 85 8.11 -19.81 -7.29
CA TYR A 85 7.62 -19.33 -8.60
C TYR A 85 6.84 -20.40 -9.39
N GLN A 86 7.10 -21.68 -9.16
CA GLN A 86 6.33 -22.79 -9.72
C GLN A 86 5.04 -23.07 -8.95
N ARG A 87 4.73 -22.30 -7.91
CA ARG A 87 3.57 -22.45 -7.00
C ARG A 87 3.56 -23.75 -6.20
N ASN A 88 4.73 -24.34 -5.99
CA ASN A 88 4.88 -25.43 -5.04
C ASN A 88 4.93 -24.88 -3.62
N GLN A 89 4.28 -25.59 -2.69
CA GLN A 89 4.33 -25.26 -1.27
C GLN A 89 5.68 -25.69 -0.68
N ILE A 90 6.35 -24.78 -0.01
CA ILE A 90 7.60 -24.98 0.71
C ILE A 90 7.35 -24.69 2.19
N PRO A 91 7.65 -25.63 3.10
CA PRO A 91 7.52 -25.39 4.54
C PRO A 91 8.34 -24.19 5.01
N ILE A 92 7.74 -23.35 5.86
CA ILE A 92 8.42 -22.25 6.52
C ILE A 92 9.11 -22.82 7.76
N ASP A 93 10.43 -22.70 7.82
CA ASP A 93 11.20 -23.11 9.00
C ASP A 93 11.37 -21.97 10.03
N ASN A 94 11.92 -22.30 11.19
CA ASN A 94 12.16 -21.34 12.27
C ASN A 94 13.17 -20.25 11.88
N ASN A 95 14.10 -20.52 10.96
CA ASN A 95 15.09 -19.54 10.53
C ASN A 95 14.42 -18.45 9.69
N LEU A 96 13.51 -18.84 8.80
CA LEU A 96 12.77 -17.93 7.94
C LEU A 96 11.79 -17.07 8.76
N LEU A 97 11.13 -17.66 9.77
CA LEU A 97 10.31 -16.90 10.72
C LEU A 97 11.13 -15.86 11.49
N ARG A 98 12.28 -16.27 12.04
CA ARG A 98 13.19 -15.34 12.75
C ARG A 98 13.64 -14.21 11.82
N LYS A 99 14.01 -14.53 10.58
CA LYS A 99 14.41 -13.53 9.58
C LYS A 99 13.28 -12.53 9.30
N ALA A 100 12.05 -13.01 9.14
CA ALA A 100 10.89 -12.15 8.95
C ALA A 100 10.63 -11.23 10.16
N ASP A 101 10.83 -11.73 11.39
CA ASP A 101 10.71 -10.94 12.62
C ASP A 101 11.82 -9.88 12.75
N GLU A 102 13.05 -10.22 12.39
CA GLU A 102 14.19 -9.30 12.35
C GLU A 102 13.94 -8.15 11.36
N MET A 103 13.48 -8.49 10.16
CA MET A 103 13.10 -7.51 9.12
C MET A 103 12.03 -6.54 9.62
N LEU A 104 10.97 -7.06 10.25
CA LEU A 104 9.88 -6.24 10.78
C LEU A 104 10.36 -5.35 11.95
N SER A 105 11.18 -5.91 12.84
CA SER A 105 11.75 -5.19 13.99
C SER A 105 12.67 -4.05 13.53
N GLN A 106 13.55 -4.32 12.57
CA GLN A 106 14.41 -3.31 11.95
C GLN A 106 13.59 -2.17 11.36
N ALA A 107 12.54 -2.50 10.61
CA ALA A 107 11.69 -1.49 9.99
C ALA A 107 10.91 -0.65 11.00
N LYS A 108 10.40 -1.26 12.08
CA LYS A 108 9.76 -0.53 13.19
C LYS A 108 10.72 0.44 13.86
N LYS A 109 11.96 0.01 14.10
CA LYS A 109 13.00 0.86 14.68
C LYS A 109 13.34 2.02 13.76
N ALA A 110 13.65 1.75 12.49
CA ALA A 110 14.01 2.78 11.52
C ALA A 110 12.89 3.81 11.32
N HIS A 111 11.63 3.34 11.27
CA HIS A 111 10.47 4.22 11.20
C HIS A 111 10.33 5.10 12.45
N SER A 112 10.45 4.52 13.65
CA SER A 112 10.39 5.29 14.91
C SER A 112 11.49 6.36 14.98
N ASP A 113 12.72 6.01 14.60
CA ASP A 113 13.85 6.92 14.55
C ASP A 113 13.64 8.02 13.50
N TYR A 114 13.02 7.69 12.37
CA TYR A 114 12.64 8.65 11.34
C TYR A 114 11.59 9.66 11.82
N LEU A 115 10.51 9.20 12.46
CA LEU A 115 9.46 10.08 12.97
C LEU A 115 10.02 11.10 13.98
N LYS A 116 11.02 10.70 14.78
CA LYS A 116 11.69 11.59 15.75
C LYS A 116 12.66 12.56 15.08
N SER A 117 13.46 12.07 14.13
CA SER A 117 14.58 12.84 13.56
C SER A 117 14.19 13.68 12.34
N GLY A 118 13.11 13.31 11.63
CA GLY A 118 12.75 13.85 10.33
C GLY A 118 13.72 13.51 9.20
N LYS A 119 14.77 12.71 9.45
CA LYS A 119 15.85 12.46 8.48
C LYS A 119 15.61 11.18 7.69
N MET A 120 15.25 11.33 6.41
CA MET A 120 15.11 10.21 5.47
C MET A 120 16.50 9.65 5.10
N ASN A 121 16.99 8.69 5.89
CA ASN A 121 18.32 8.10 5.71
C ASN A 121 18.26 6.74 4.99
N GLY A 122 19.43 6.17 4.72
CA GLY A 122 19.54 4.88 4.03
C GLY A 122 18.88 3.71 4.76
N GLU A 123 18.88 3.71 6.09
CA GLU A 123 18.24 2.64 6.88
C GLU A 123 16.71 2.68 6.77
N VAL A 124 16.12 3.86 6.67
CA VAL A 124 14.68 4.01 6.40
C VAL A 124 14.35 3.43 5.02
N THR A 125 15.10 3.81 3.98
CA THR A 125 14.89 3.30 2.62
C THR A 125 15.06 1.78 2.53
N LYS A 126 16.12 1.24 3.15
CA LYS A 126 16.36 -0.20 3.21
C LYS A 126 15.23 -0.93 3.92
N SER A 127 14.75 -0.39 5.03
CA SER A 127 13.64 -0.98 5.78
C SER A 127 12.35 -1.08 4.99
N THR A 128 12.06 -0.12 4.09
CA THR A 128 10.84 -0.19 3.27
C THR A 128 10.91 -1.28 2.21
N ILE A 129 12.10 -1.64 1.74
CA ILE A 129 12.32 -2.81 0.87
C ILE A 129 12.01 -4.09 1.65
N LEU A 130 12.51 -4.22 2.88
CA LEU A 130 12.22 -5.38 3.73
C LEU A 130 10.71 -5.52 4.02
N LEU A 131 10.02 -4.40 4.28
CA LEU A 131 8.57 -4.40 4.42
C LEU A 131 7.86 -4.85 3.14
N ALA A 132 8.32 -4.41 1.97
CA ALA A 132 7.74 -4.82 0.69
C ALA A 132 7.94 -6.32 0.39
N GLN A 133 9.07 -6.91 0.81
CA GLN A 133 9.29 -8.35 0.72
C GLN A 133 8.32 -9.13 1.61
N LEU A 134 8.06 -8.67 2.84
CA LEU A 134 7.04 -9.26 3.71
C LEU A 134 5.63 -9.12 3.10
N ASP A 135 5.31 -7.94 2.58
CA ASP A 135 4.04 -7.62 1.93
C ASP A 135 3.74 -8.58 0.75
N THR A 136 4.77 -8.93 -0.02
CA THR A 136 4.68 -9.90 -1.12
C THR A 136 4.16 -11.26 -0.63
N TYR A 137 4.62 -11.72 0.53
CA TYR A 137 4.08 -12.95 1.13
C TYR A 137 2.61 -12.80 1.50
N PHE A 138 2.18 -11.68 2.10
CA PHE A 138 0.77 -11.51 2.43
C PHE A 138 -0.13 -11.49 1.19
N ARG A 139 0.33 -10.87 0.09
CA ARG A 139 -0.47 -10.74 -1.14
C ARG A 139 -0.48 -11.99 -2.00
N ALA A 140 0.68 -12.63 -2.17
CA ALA A 140 0.84 -13.72 -3.13
C ALA A 140 1.18 -15.07 -2.47
N GLY A 141 1.49 -15.10 -1.17
CA GLY A 141 2.03 -16.28 -0.50
C GLY A 141 3.45 -16.63 -0.93
N ILE A 142 4.13 -15.75 -1.70
CA ILE A 142 5.44 -16.03 -2.30
C ILE A 142 6.54 -15.45 -1.41
N ILE A 143 7.63 -16.21 -1.27
CA ILE A 143 8.90 -15.74 -0.73
C ILE A 143 9.94 -15.86 -1.84
N ASP A 144 10.56 -14.73 -2.16
CA ASP A 144 11.61 -14.62 -3.16
C ASP A 144 12.92 -15.27 -2.68
N GLU A 145 13.75 -15.76 -3.59
CA GLU A 145 15.08 -16.27 -3.23
C GLU A 145 15.96 -15.22 -2.55
N ASN A 146 15.72 -13.94 -2.86
CA ASN A 146 16.41 -12.79 -2.28
C ASN A 146 15.72 -12.26 -1.02
N PHE A 147 14.86 -13.05 -0.35
CA PHE A 147 14.16 -12.61 0.85
C PHE A 147 15.13 -12.14 1.93
N GLY A 148 14.96 -10.91 2.40
CA GLY A 148 15.82 -10.19 3.34
C GLY A 148 17.19 -9.78 2.79
N ILE A 149 17.42 -9.90 1.48
CA ILE A 149 18.55 -9.33 0.76
C ILE A 149 18.08 -8.02 0.12
N ILE A 150 18.92 -6.99 0.15
CA ILE A 150 18.61 -5.68 -0.41
C ILE A 150 19.57 -5.39 -1.55
N ASP A 151 19.02 -5.02 -2.71
CA ASP A 151 19.78 -4.53 -3.86
C ASP A 151 20.01 -3.01 -3.72
N ASP A 152 21.24 -2.55 -3.87
CA ASP A 152 21.59 -1.13 -3.81
C ASP A 152 20.96 -0.31 -4.95
N GLY A 153 20.64 -0.94 -6.07
CA GLY A 153 19.87 -0.35 -7.17
C GLY A 153 18.45 -0.01 -6.75
N ASP A 154 17.78 -0.88 -5.98
CA ASP A 154 16.43 -0.61 -5.45
C ASP A 154 16.47 0.55 -4.45
N VAL A 155 17.52 0.62 -3.62
CA VAL A 155 17.75 1.76 -2.71
C VAL A 155 17.95 3.06 -3.51
N ALA A 156 18.72 3.03 -4.59
CA ALA A 156 18.97 4.19 -5.44
C ALA A 156 17.69 4.66 -6.16
N ASP A 157 16.87 3.72 -6.64
CA ASP A 157 15.56 4.02 -7.24
C ASP A 157 14.63 4.71 -6.24
N LEU A 158 14.49 4.15 -5.03
CA LEU A 158 13.66 4.74 -3.98
C LEU A 158 14.12 6.14 -3.57
N LYS A 159 15.43 6.38 -3.49
CA LYS A 159 15.99 7.71 -3.20
C LYS A 159 15.65 8.72 -4.30
N LYS A 160 15.73 8.33 -5.57
CA LYS A 160 15.33 9.21 -6.68
C LYS A 160 13.83 9.51 -6.66
N LEU A 161 13.00 8.49 -6.42
CA LEU A 161 11.55 8.65 -6.38
C LEU A 161 11.11 9.56 -5.23
N ILE A 162 11.62 9.35 -4.01
CA ILE A 162 11.23 10.16 -2.85
C ILE A 162 11.71 11.62 -2.96
N ALA A 163 12.83 11.87 -3.64
CA ALA A 163 13.33 13.23 -3.89
C ALA A 163 12.41 14.05 -4.81
N LEU A 164 11.54 13.40 -5.59
CA LEU A 164 10.56 14.06 -6.46
C LEU A 164 9.23 14.36 -5.75
N VAL A 165 9.04 13.86 -4.52
CA VAL A 165 7.81 14.08 -3.76
C VAL A 165 7.76 15.51 -3.25
N ASN A 166 6.71 16.25 -3.62
CA ASN A 166 6.48 17.61 -3.15
C ASN A 166 5.78 17.59 -1.77
N PRO A 167 6.42 18.08 -0.68
CA PRO A 167 5.82 18.10 0.66
C PRO A 167 4.46 18.81 0.70
N ASP A 168 4.29 19.88 -0.05
CA ASP A 168 3.06 20.70 0.00
C ASP A 168 1.84 19.97 -0.59
N SER A 169 2.06 18.95 -1.41
CA SER A 169 0.99 18.08 -1.91
C SER A 169 0.44 17.12 -0.84
N PHE A 170 1.14 16.97 0.29
CA PHE A 170 0.83 15.95 1.31
C PHE A 170 0.60 16.51 2.71
N LYS A 171 0.62 17.83 2.89
CA LYS A 171 0.20 18.47 4.14
C LYS A 171 -1.32 18.43 4.27
N ALA A 172 -1.82 17.66 5.24
CA ALA A 172 -3.23 17.59 5.53
C ALA A 172 -3.71 18.87 6.24
N ARG A 173 -4.90 19.34 5.89
CA ARG A 173 -5.52 20.50 6.54
C ARG A 173 -6.28 20.13 7.81
N GLU A 174 -6.90 18.94 7.82
CA GLU A 174 -7.77 18.49 8.91
C GLU A 174 -7.45 17.06 9.34
N LEU A 175 -7.57 16.10 8.43
CA LEU A 175 -7.43 14.67 8.72
C LEU A 175 -6.46 14.02 7.74
N CYS A 176 -5.53 13.23 8.26
CA CYS A 176 -4.62 12.39 7.47
C CYS A 176 -4.85 10.93 7.85
N LEU A 177 -5.40 10.14 6.94
CA LEU A 177 -5.56 8.70 7.12
C LEU A 177 -4.53 7.98 6.25
N LEU A 178 -3.68 7.18 6.89
CA LEU A 178 -2.68 6.38 6.20
C LEU A 178 -3.16 4.93 6.10
N ASN A 179 -3.20 4.41 4.87
CA ASN A 179 -3.75 3.10 4.52
C ASN A 179 -5.22 2.88 4.98
N PRO A 180 -6.18 3.75 4.61
CA PRO A 180 -7.58 3.50 4.92
C PRO A 180 -8.15 2.33 4.09
N THR A 181 -9.06 1.60 4.72
CA THR A 181 -9.89 0.57 4.07
C THR A 181 -11.31 1.10 3.94
N PHE A 182 -12.10 0.63 2.99
CA PHE A 182 -13.54 0.87 2.92
C PHE A 182 -14.37 0.07 3.95
N GLY A 183 -13.74 -0.42 5.02
CA GLY A 183 -14.39 -1.27 6.02
C GLY A 183 -14.93 -2.56 5.39
N GLU A 184 -16.16 -2.93 5.73
CA GLU A 184 -16.84 -4.12 5.20
C GLU A 184 -16.94 -4.14 3.67
N ALA A 185 -17.05 -2.97 3.03
CA ALA A 185 -17.11 -2.89 1.58
C ALA A 185 -15.82 -3.38 0.91
N SER A 186 -14.67 -3.25 1.57
CA SER A 186 -13.39 -3.79 1.09
C SER A 186 -13.46 -5.32 0.97
N LEU A 187 -14.09 -5.97 1.95
CA LEU A 187 -14.27 -7.44 1.97
C LEU A 187 -15.21 -7.89 0.84
N LEU A 188 -16.26 -7.12 0.56
CA LEU A 188 -17.23 -7.44 -0.50
C LEU A 188 -16.62 -7.49 -1.90
N ILE A 189 -15.50 -6.80 -2.14
CA ILE A 189 -14.81 -6.77 -3.44
C ILE A 189 -13.42 -7.42 -3.45
N GLY A 190 -13.12 -8.24 -2.44
CA GLY A 190 -11.89 -9.05 -2.40
C GLY A 190 -10.67 -8.34 -1.83
N GLY A 191 -10.87 -7.39 -0.90
CA GLY A 191 -9.80 -6.70 -0.17
C GLY A 191 -9.27 -5.45 -0.88
N ALA A 192 -10.15 -4.67 -1.53
CA ALA A 192 -9.72 -3.40 -2.12
C ALA A 192 -9.43 -2.37 -1.01
N ASP A 193 -8.17 -1.97 -0.92
CA ASP A 193 -7.70 -0.92 -0.02
C ASP A 193 -7.51 0.40 -0.79
N THR A 194 -7.47 1.51 -0.07
CA THR A 194 -7.06 2.80 -0.63
C THR A 194 -5.67 3.14 -0.11
N GLU A 195 -4.73 3.43 -1.01
CA GLU A 195 -3.32 3.55 -0.63
C GLU A 195 -3.02 4.86 0.12
N TYR A 196 -3.69 5.97 -0.26
CA TYR A 196 -3.58 7.27 0.42
C TYR A 196 -4.88 8.07 0.35
N PHE A 197 -5.35 8.56 1.49
CA PHE A 197 -6.34 9.63 1.59
C PHE A 197 -5.78 10.74 2.48
N PRO A 198 -4.96 11.66 1.95
CA PRO A 198 -4.92 13.00 2.53
C PRO A 198 -6.33 13.54 2.34
N VAL A 199 -7.11 13.60 3.42
CA VAL A 199 -8.42 14.24 3.38
C VAL A 199 -8.15 15.74 3.26
N LEU A 200 -7.99 16.22 2.02
CA LEU A 200 -8.54 17.50 1.63
C LEU A 200 -10.05 17.28 1.62
N VAL A 201 -10.70 17.54 2.76
CA VAL A 201 -12.12 17.28 3.05
C VAL A 201 -12.94 16.93 1.81
N LEU A 202 -12.95 15.64 1.44
CA LEU A 202 -14.06 15.13 0.67
C LEU A 202 -15.17 15.05 1.71
N LYS A 203 -16.05 16.05 1.69
CA LYS A 203 -17.34 16.05 2.39
C LYS A 203 -18.13 14.81 1.95
N LEU A 204 -17.80 13.65 2.49
CA LEU A 204 -18.53 12.40 2.28
C LEU A 204 -19.63 12.20 3.33
N ARG A 205 -19.89 13.22 4.17
CA ARG A 205 -20.91 13.13 5.23
C ARG A 205 -22.31 13.61 4.80
N ASP A 206 -22.45 14.34 3.69
CA ASP A 206 -23.75 14.97 3.35
C ASP A 206 -24.61 14.20 2.33
N LYS A 207 -24.08 13.15 1.66
CA LYS A 207 -24.85 12.39 0.65
C LYS A 207 -25.38 11.03 1.11
N PHE A 208 -24.81 10.41 2.15
CA PHE A 208 -25.28 9.09 2.61
C PHE A 208 -26.49 9.16 3.55
N ASN A 209 -26.81 10.32 4.12
CA ASN A 209 -28.00 10.52 4.96
C ASN A 209 -29.25 11.03 4.21
N ARG A 210 -29.22 11.12 2.87
CA ARG A 210 -30.39 11.55 2.07
C ARG A 210 -31.13 10.42 1.35
N SER A 211 -30.72 9.15 1.50
CA SER A 211 -31.41 8.00 0.89
C SER A 211 -32.20 7.14 1.88
N THR A 212 -32.30 7.53 3.15
CA THR A 212 -33.17 6.87 4.12
C THR A 212 -34.11 7.88 4.77
N GLY A 213 -35.24 8.15 4.10
CA GLY A 213 -36.35 8.88 4.72
C GLY A 213 -37.14 9.76 3.76
N GLN A 214 -38.07 9.15 3.02
CA GLN A 214 -39.45 9.60 2.82
C GLN A 214 -40.14 8.71 1.78
N ALA A 215 -40.63 7.56 2.22
CA ALA A 215 -41.83 6.96 1.63
C ALA A 215 -42.95 7.25 2.63
N GLY A 216 -43.72 8.29 2.38
CA GLY A 216 -44.96 8.54 3.10
C GLY A 216 -45.97 7.46 2.75
N CYS A 217 -46.44 6.72 3.75
CA CYS A 217 -47.68 5.97 3.61
C CYS A 217 -48.84 6.96 3.74
N ALA A 218 -49.51 7.20 2.61
CA ALA A 218 -50.91 7.58 2.60
C ALA A 218 -51.75 6.32 2.81
N GLY A 219 -52.75 6.39 3.69
CA GLY A 219 -53.66 5.31 4.05
C GLY A 219 -54.15 5.48 5.47
#